data_AF-A0A7C2UEN5-F1
#
_entry.id   AF-A0A7C2UEN5-F1
#
_cell.length_a   1.000
_cell.length_b   1.000
_cell.length_c   1.000
_cell.angle_alpha   90.00
_cell.angle_beta   90.00
_cell.angle_gamma   90.00
#
_symmetry.space_group_name_H-M   'P 1'
#
loop_
_entity.id
_entity.type
_entity.pdbx_description
1 polymer ?
#
loop_
_entity_poly.entity_id
_entity_poly.type
_entity_poly.pdbx_seq_one_letter_code
_entity_poly.pdbx_strand_id
1 'polypeptide(L)'
;MAAPAGGRWRLREQAPPSFLARTGYPSLVRQLLWHRGVRSEADARRFFGEAPAEHDPLLLPEMGAAVARLRRAVADGEAVAVFGDFDVDGVTAAALLTEALAGLGAHVLPYIPDRYAEGYGLNIEALRRLAAQGARVLLAADCGTTAVAEVEEALRLGMDVLVLDHHSLSPHLPPTAALVNPRRPDSRYPQSELASVGLAYKLAAALYEALGRPFPRHRFLELVALGTVTDLVPLLDENRWLVREGLKALSRSERPGLRALVQEAGLDGREVDTWAVGWVLG
;
A
#
# COMPACT_ATOMS: atom_id res chain seq x y z
N MET A 1 -14.52 -44.63 -9.73
CA MET A 1 -14.55 -43.16 -9.88
C MET A 1 -15.03 -42.57 -8.56
N ALA A 2 -14.17 -41.87 -7.83
CA ALA A 2 -14.59 -41.19 -6.60
C ALA A 2 -15.49 -40.01 -6.99
N ALA A 3 -16.67 -39.92 -6.39
CA ALA A 3 -17.54 -38.76 -6.56
C ALA A 3 -16.78 -37.49 -6.12
N PRO A 4 -16.88 -36.37 -6.85
CA PRO A 4 -16.27 -35.12 -6.41
C PRO A 4 -16.79 -34.81 -5.00
N ALA A 5 -15.87 -34.55 -4.07
CA ALA A 5 -16.22 -34.19 -2.70
C ALA A 5 -17.12 -32.95 -2.74
N GLY A 6 -18.42 -33.14 -2.53
CA GLY A 6 -19.40 -32.07 -2.60
C GLY A 6 -19.15 -31.02 -1.52
N GLY A 7 -19.43 -29.75 -1.83
CA GLY A 7 -19.35 -28.67 -0.86
C GLY A 7 -20.28 -28.90 0.34
N ARG A 8 -19.79 -28.65 1.56
CA ARG A 8 -20.57 -28.78 2.79
C ARG A 8 -21.14 -27.42 3.20
N TRP A 9 -22.47 -27.30 3.17
CA TRP A 9 -23.16 -26.13 3.72
C TRP A 9 -22.97 -26.07 5.25
N ARG A 10 -22.57 -24.91 5.76
CA ARG A 10 -22.40 -24.65 7.19
C ARG A 10 -23.12 -23.36 7.57
N LEU A 11 -24.10 -23.46 8.47
CA LEU A 11 -24.72 -22.29 9.08
C LEU A 11 -23.74 -21.70 10.11
N ARG A 12 -23.45 -20.40 10.00
CA ARG A 12 -22.62 -19.68 10.98
C ARG A 12 -23.42 -19.36 12.23
N GLU A 13 -22.73 -19.10 13.34
CA GLU A 13 -23.34 -18.73 14.62
C GLU A 13 -24.22 -17.48 14.52
N GLN A 14 -25.24 -17.40 15.38
CA GLN A 14 -26.09 -16.21 15.49
C GLN A 14 -25.38 -15.13 16.32
N ALA A 15 -25.59 -13.87 15.93
CA ALA A 15 -25.14 -12.74 16.72
C ALA A 15 -25.92 -12.71 18.05
N PRO A 16 -25.31 -12.29 19.17
CA PRO A 16 -26.04 -12.10 20.42
C PRO A 16 -27.24 -11.17 20.21
N PRO A 17 -28.44 -11.45 20.76
CA PRO A 17 -29.62 -10.60 20.56
C PRO A 17 -29.40 -9.14 20.97
N SER A 18 -28.52 -8.90 21.95
CA SER A 18 -28.11 -7.58 22.44
C SER A 18 -27.18 -6.83 21.47
N PHE A 19 -26.49 -7.51 20.55
CA PHE A 19 -25.56 -6.90 19.61
C PHE A 19 -26.29 -5.84 18.76
N LEU A 20 -25.84 -4.58 18.89
CA LEU A 20 -26.40 -3.41 18.21
C LEU A 20 -27.93 -3.26 18.34
N ALA A 21 -28.55 -3.84 19.37
CA ALA A 21 -30.01 -3.84 19.52
C ALA A 21 -30.62 -2.45 19.70
N ARG A 22 -29.82 -1.48 20.18
CA ARG A 22 -30.20 -0.08 20.36
C ARG A 22 -29.98 0.78 19.11
N THR A 23 -29.45 0.21 18.04
CA THR A 23 -29.20 0.92 16.77
C THR A 23 -30.39 0.77 15.83
N GLY A 24 -30.43 1.58 14.77
CA GLY A 24 -31.41 1.45 13.69
C GLY A 24 -31.14 0.29 12.70
N TYR A 25 -30.10 -0.51 12.90
CA TYR A 25 -29.72 -1.57 11.95
C TYR A 25 -30.70 -2.76 11.99
N PRO A 26 -31.23 -3.20 10.83
CA PRO A 26 -32.07 -4.40 10.75
C PRO A 26 -31.38 -5.64 11.32
N SER A 27 -32.15 -6.60 11.85
CA SER A 27 -31.60 -7.83 12.47
C SER A 27 -30.67 -8.61 11.53
N LEU A 28 -31.02 -8.71 10.25
CA LEU A 28 -30.18 -9.33 9.22
C LEU A 28 -28.85 -8.60 9.06
N VAL A 29 -28.85 -7.26 9.04
CA VAL A 29 -27.63 -6.46 8.92
C VAL A 29 -26.74 -6.65 10.15
N ARG A 30 -27.33 -6.66 11.36
CA ARG A 30 -26.58 -6.95 12.61
C ARG A 30 -25.93 -8.34 12.57
N GLN A 31 -26.65 -9.35 12.09
CA GLN A 31 -26.10 -10.69 11.88
C GLN A 31 -24.92 -10.71 10.90
N LEU A 32 -25.05 -10.00 9.78
CA LEU A 32 -24.02 -9.92 8.74
C LEU A 32 -22.77 -9.12 9.18
N LEU A 33 -22.95 -8.10 10.02
CA LEU A 33 -21.85 -7.35 10.65
C LEU A 33 -21.11 -8.24 11.65
N TRP A 34 -21.82 -9.00 12.47
CA TRP A 34 -21.22 -9.97 13.39
C TRP A 34 -20.35 -10.99 12.66
N HIS A 35 -20.84 -11.52 11.53
CA HIS A 35 -20.10 -12.45 10.68
C HIS A 35 -18.84 -11.85 10.04
N ARG A 36 -18.75 -10.52 9.94
CA ARG A 36 -17.61 -9.78 9.38
C ARG A 36 -16.65 -9.25 10.45
N GLY A 37 -16.81 -9.66 11.71
CA GLY A 37 -15.91 -9.24 12.78
C GLY A 37 -16.20 -7.85 13.36
N VAL A 38 -17.30 -7.21 12.97
CA VAL A 38 -17.75 -5.93 13.57
C VAL A 38 -18.30 -6.22 14.97
N ARG A 39 -17.81 -5.51 16.00
CA ARG A 39 -18.12 -5.82 17.41
C ARG A 39 -18.72 -4.67 18.19
N SER A 40 -18.66 -3.45 17.67
CA SER A 40 -19.24 -2.26 18.31
C SER A 40 -20.04 -1.40 17.34
N GLU A 41 -20.80 -0.43 17.86
CA GLU A 41 -21.47 0.57 17.03
C GLU A 41 -20.45 1.44 16.29
N ALA A 42 -19.34 1.79 16.95
CA ALA A 42 -18.23 2.52 16.32
C ALA A 42 -17.64 1.74 15.14
N ASP A 43 -17.45 0.43 15.28
CA ASP A 43 -17.01 -0.44 14.17
C ASP A 43 -18.01 -0.46 13.03
N ALA A 44 -19.32 -0.51 13.34
CA ALA A 44 -20.37 -0.51 12.32
C ALA A 44 -20.38 0.81 11.53
N ARG A 45 -20.28 1.95 12.23
CA ARG A 45 -20.17 3.28 11.60
C ARG A 45 -18.94 3.38 10.71
N ARG A 46 -17.78 2.90 11.17
CA ARG A 46 -16.56 2.79 10.34
C ARG A 46 -16.75 1.86 9.15
N PHE A 47 -17.42 0.72 9.33
CA PHE A 47 -17.69 -0.25 8.27
C PHE A 47 -18.55 0.34 7.13
N PHE A 48 -19.52 1.19 7.48
CA PHE A 48 -20.34 1.95 6.52
C PHE A 48 -19.66 3.26 6.06
N GLY A 49 -18.45 3.53 6.54
CA GLY A 49 -17.63 4.70 6.22
C GLY A 49 -18.24 6.03 6.63
N GLU A 50 -18.89 6.08 7.79
CA GLU A 50 -19.30 7.32 8.47
C GLU A 50 -18.11 8.06 9.10
N ALA A 51 -16.96 7.40 9.26
CA ALA A 51 -15.73 7.99 9.81
C ALA A 51 -14.49 7.50 9.04
N PRO A 52 -13.45 8.35 8.87
CA PRO A 52 -12.18 7.91 8.32
C PRO A 52 -11.53 6.87 9.23
N ALA A 53 -11.01 5.81 8.63
CA ALA A 53 -10.21 4.79 9.31
C ALA A 53 -8.72 5.08 9.11
N GLU A 54 -8.30 6.33 9.27
CA GLU A 54 -6.89 6.69 9.14
C GLU A 54 -6.17 6.60 10.46
N HIS A 55 -5.06 5.88 10.46
CA HIS A 55 -4.22 5.73 11.65
C HIS A 55 -2.96 6.59 11.56
N ASP A 56 -2.30 6.87 12.68
CA ASP A 56 -1.03 7.59 12.68
C ASP A 56 0.07 6.76 11.99
N PRO A 57 0.69 7.23 10.89
CA PRO A 57 1.80 6.53 10.22
C PRO A 57 2.94 6.13 11.17
N LEU A 58 3.20 6.91 12.22
CA LEU A 58 4.30 6.67 13.16
C LEU A 58 4.06 5.47 14.08
N LEU A 59 2.86 4.87 14.05
CA LEU A 59 2.59 3.57 14.68
C LEU A 59 3.16 2.39 13.87
N LEU A 60 3.52 2.60 12.59
CA LEU A 60 4.26 1.61 11.79
C LEU A 60 5.72 1.55 12.27
N PRO A 61 6.31 0.35 12.37
CA PRO A 61 7.71 0.18 12.71
C PRO A 61 8.61 1.02 11.80
N GLU A 62 9.57 1.72 12.40
CA GLU A 62 10.63 2.47 11.71
C GLU A 62 10.16 3.54 10.71
N MET A 63 8.85 3.87 10.66
CA MET A 63 8.33 4.94 9.82
C MET A 63 9.02 6.28 10.11
N GLY A 64 9.23 6.60 11.40
CA GLY A 64 9.97 7.80 11.79
C GLY A 64 11.42 7.83 11.29
N ALA A 65 12.10 6.68 11.24
CA ALA A 65 13.45 6.56 10.71
C ALA A 65 13.47 6.75 9.17
N ALA A 66 12.51 6.15 8.46
CA ALA A 66 12.35 6.34 7.02
C ALA A 66 12.08 7.81 6.67
N VAL A 67 11.16 8.46 7.38
CA VAL A 67 10.85 9.90 7.20
C VAL A 67 12.09 10.76 7.48
N ALA A 68 12.80 10.51 8.58
CA ALA A 68 14.01 11.27 8.91
C ALA A 68 15.09 11.14 7.82
N ARG A 69 15.26 9.93 7.28
CA ARG A 69 16.25 9.67 6.22
C ARG A 69 15.89 10.33 4.90
N LEU A 70 14.63 10.26 4.48
CA LEU A 70 14.15 10.93 3.26
C LEU A 70 14.17 12.44 3.39
N ARG A 71 13.87 12.98 4.58
CA ARG A 71 14.00 14.41 4.85
C ARG A 71 15.44 14.90 4.66
N ARG A 72 16.42 14.12 5.13
CA ARG A 72 17.84 14.41 4.89
C ARG A 72 18.16 14.38 3.39
N ALA A 73 17.70 13.36 2.67
CA ALA A 73 17.94 13.23 1.24
C ALA A 73 17.42 14.46 0.46
N VAL A 74 16.21 14.91 0.79
CA VAL A 74 15.60 16.11 0.18
C VAL A 74 16.41 17.37 0.52
N ALA A 75 16.85 17.53 1.76
CA ALA A 75 17.61 18.70 2.19
C ALA A 75 19.01 18.77 1.55
N ASP A 76 19.67 17.62 1.43
CA ASP A 76 21.05 17.51 0.94
C ASP A 76 21.12 17.37 -0.60
N GLY A 77 19.97 17.27 -1.28
CA GLY A 77 19.90 17.07 -2.73
C GLY A 77 20.41 15.69 -3.17
N GLU A 78 20.35 14.69 -2.28
CA GLU A 78 20.73 13.32 -2.59
C GLU A 78 19.75 12.69 -3.58
N ALA A 79 20.27 11.91 -4.54
CA ALA A 79 19.42 11.15 -5.44
C ALA A 79 18.79 9.95 -4.71
N VAL A 80 17.47 9.84 -4.79
CA VAL A 80 16.66 8.75 -4.21
C VAL A 80 16.21 7.83 -5.32
N ALA A 81 16.72 6.60 -5.34
CA ALA A 81 16.20 5.55 -6.19
C ALA A 81 14.91 4.98 -5.58
N VAL A 82 13.80 5.07 -6.30
CA VAL A 82 12.52 4.46 -5.91
C VAL A 82 12.38 3.17 -6.70
N PHE A 83 12.47 2.04 -6.03
CA PHE A 83 12.42 0.72 -6.64
C PHE A 83 11.08 0.06 -6.28
N GLY A 84 10.20 -0.12 -7.25
CA GLY A 84 8.95 -0.89 -7.08
C GLY A 84 9.09 -2.31 -7.61
N ASP A 85 8.16 -3.19 -7.23
CA ASP A 85 7.98 -4.46 -7.96
C ASP A 85 7.20 -4.27 -9.28
N PHE A 86 7.18 -5.28 -10.14
CA PHE A 86 6.59 -5.20 -11.48
C PHE A 86 5.07 -5.30 -11.50
N ASP A 87 4.43 -5.75 -10.41
CA ASP A 87 2.99 -5.87 -10.35
C ASP A 87 2.31 -4.51 -10.10
N VAL A 88 0.98 -4.50 -10.05
CA VAL A 88 0.23 -3.26 -9.93
C VAL A 88 0.44 -2.57 -8.58
N ASP A 89 0.64 -3.30 -7.48
CA ASP A 89 0.92 -2.68 -6.18
C ASP A 89 2.31 -2.04 -6.19
N GLY A 90 3.33 -2.77 -6.62
CA GLY A 90 4.69 -2.27 -6.78
C GLY A 90 4.79 -1.05 -7.71
N VAL A 91 4.15 -1.10 -8.88
CA VAL A 91 4.14 0.00 -9.86
C VAL A 91 3.40 1.23 -9.30
N THR A 92 2.23 1.03 -8.68
CA THR A 92 1.45 2.17 -8.14
C THR A 92 2.13 2.78 -6.91
N ALA A 93 2.77 1.97 -6.04
CA ALA A 93 3.58 2.43 -4.93
C ALA A 93 4.79 3.25 -5.40
N ALA A 94 5.53 2.76 -6.40
CA ALA A 94 6.67 3.47 -6.96
C ALA A 94 6.27 4.78 -7.66
N ALA A 95 5.15 4.79 -8.41
CA ALA A 95 4.63 6.00 -9.03
C ALA A 95 4.23 7.05 -7.98
N LEU A 96 3.53 6.62 -6.92
CA LEU A 96 3.12 7.48 -5.81
C LEU A 96 4.35 8.11 -5.12
N LEU A 97 5.32 7.28 -4.70
CA LEU A 97 6.52 7.75 -4.02
C LEU A 97 7.35 8.67 -4.91
N THR A 98 7.47 8.35 -6.20
CA THR A 98 8.20 9.17 -7.17
C THR A 98 7.58 10.56 -7.29
N GLU A 99 6.27 10.64 -7.50
CA GLU A 99 5.57 11.93 -7.60
C GLU A 99 5.59 12.72 -6.28
N ALA A 100 5.42 12.04 -5.15
CA ALA A 100 5.46 12.67 -3.83
C ALA A 100 6.84 13.26 -3.52
N LEU A 101 7.92 12.51 -3.75
CA LEU A 101 9.29 12.97 -3.53
C LEU A 101 9.68 14.09 -4.51
N ALA A 102 9.32 13.96 -5.79
CA ALA A 102 9.55 15.01 -6.78
C ALA A 102 8.80 16.30 -6.42
N GLY A 103 7.56 16.20 -5.92
CA GLY A 103 6.77 17.33 -5.42
C GLY A 103 7.38 18.05 -4.21
N LEU A 104 8.25 17.36 -3.47
CA LEU A 104 9.04 17.94 -2.37
C LEU A 104 10.37 18.55 -2.84
N GLY A 105 10.76 18.33 -4.10
CA GLY A 105 11.99 18.81 -4.72
C GLY A 105 13.14 17.81 -4.70
N ALA A 106 12.89 16.53 -4.40
CA ALA A 106 13.93 15.51 -4.43
C ALA A 106 14.33 15.14 -5.87
N HIS A 107 15.59 14.71 -6.05
CA HIS A 107 16.04 14.08 -7.28
C HIS A 107 15.70 12.59 -7.20
N VAL A 108 14.76 12.13 -8.02
CA VAL A 108 14.23 10.76 -7.95
C VAL A 108 14.63 9.95 -9.18
N LEU A 109 15.08 8.71 -8.95
CA LEU A 109 15.40 7.72 -9.98
C LEU A 109 14.40 6.55 -9.85
N PRO A 110 13.26 6.57 -10.57
CA PRO A 110 12.31 5.46 -10.51
C PRO A 110 12.87 4.22 -11.21
N TYR A 111 12.59 3.05 -10.67
CA TYR A 111 12.96 1.76 -11.23
C TYR A 111 11.85 0.73 -11.00
N ILE A 112 11.51 -0.02 -12.05
CA ILE A 112 10.65 -1.19 -12.01
C ILE A 112 11.40 -2.30 -12.74
N PRO A 113 11.61 -3.48 -12.13
CA PRO A 113 12.32 -4.58 -12.77
C PRO A 113 11.49 -5.16 -13.93
N ASP A 114 12.17 -5.62 -14.98
CA ASP A 114 11.51 -6.46 -15.98
C ASP A 114 11.22 -7.85 -15.40
N ARG A 115 9.94 -8.23 -15.35
CA ARG A 115 9.48 -9.50 -14.79
C ARG A 115 10.16 -10.73 -15.42
N TYR A 116 10.45 -10.69 -16.71
CA TYR A 116 10.95 -11.84 -17.45
C TYR A 116 12.48 -11.89 -17.49
N ALA A 117 13.13 -10.73 -17.60
CA ALA A 117 14.58 -10.63 -17.70
C ALA A 117 15.27 -10.54 -16.33
N GLU A 118 14.65 -9.85 -15.37
CA GLU A 118 15.26 -9.55 -14.06
C GLU A 118 14.57 -10.29 -12.91
N GLY A 119 13.31 -10.69 -13.09
CA GLY A 119 12.54 -11.41 -12.09
C GLY A 119 11.84 -10.49 -11.10
N TYR A 120 11.58 -11.02 -9.89
CA TYR A 120 10.81 -10.36 -8.83
C TYR A 120 11.72 -9.65 -7.81
N GLY A 121 11.33 -8.45 -7.40
CA GLY A 121 11.98 -7.69 -6.34
C GLY A 121 13.37 -7.12 -6.70
N LEU A 122 14.13 -6.77 -5.66
CA LEU A 122 15.45 -6.18 -5.80
C LEU A 122 16.40 -7.11 -6.56
N ASN A 123 17.24 -6.53 -7.43
CA ASN A 123 18.30 -7.28 -8.11
C ASN A 123 19.61 -6.47 -8.16
N ILE A 124 20.73 -7.18 -8.04
CA ILE A 124 22.07 -6.59 -7.92
C ILE A 124 22.46 -5.72 -9.14
N GLU A 125 22.08 -6.13 -10.35
CA GLU A 125 22.46 -5.41 -11.57
C GLU A 125 21.74 -4.06 -11.67
N ALA A 126 20.46 -4.01 -11.30
CA ALA A 126 19.71 -2.76 -11.16
C ALA A 126 20.30 -1.86 -10.08
N LEU A 127 20.66 -2.43 -8.92
CA LEU A 127 21.29 -1.67 -7.83
C LEU A 127 22.61 -1.04 -8.26
N ARG A 128 23.46 -1.77 -8.99
CA ARG A 128 24.71 -1.22 -9.57
C ARG A 128 24.44 -0.10 -10.56
N ARG A 129 23.41 -0.25 -11.41
CA ARG A 129 23.00 0.78 -12.37
C ARG A 129 22.52 2.05 -11.65
N LEU A 130 21.69 1.92 -10.62
CA LEU A 130 21.18 3.05 -9.83
C LEU A 130 22.30 3.75 -9.05
N ALA A 131 23.22 2.98 -8.44
CA ALA A 131 24.39 3.53 -7.78
C ALA A 131 25.31 4.30 -8.75
N ALA A 132 25.52 3.76 -9.96
CA ALA A 132 26.28 4.44 -11.02
C ALA A 132 25.61 5.73 -11.52
N GLN A 133 24.28 5.82 -11.44
CA GLN A 133 23.51 7.05 -11.69
C GLN A 133 23.57 8.05 -10.52
N GLY A 134 24.25 7.70 -9.43
CA GLY A 134 24.47 8.59 -8.28
C GLY A 134 23.46 8.43 -7.16
N ALA A 135 22.63 7.37 -7.16
CA ALA A 135 21.74 7.08 -6.04
C ALA A 135 22.52 7.03 -4.70
N ARG A 136 21.93 7.64 -3.66
CA ARG A 136 22.43 7.63 -2.28
C ARG A 136 21.42 7.04 -1.31
N VAL A 137 20.15 7.04 -1.69
CA VAL A 137 19.08 6.33 -0.99
C VAL A 137 18.42 5.38 -1.95
N LEU A 138 18.24 4.14 -1.52
CA LEU A 138 17.31 3.20 -2.14
C LEU A 138 16.04 3.16 -1.28
N LEU A 139 14.90 3.49 -1.87
CA LEU A 139 13.58 3.29 -1.31
C LEU A 139 12.90 2.16 -2.08
N ALA A 140 13.00 0.94 -1.54
CA ALA A 140 12.30 -0.23 -2.06
C ALA A 140 10.85 -0.21 -1.59
N ALA A 141 9.92 -0.35 -2.53
CA ALA A 141 8.49 -0.42 -2.30
C ALA A 141 7.95 -1.73 -2.84
N ASP A 142 7.12 -2.40 -2.05
CA ASP A 142 6.53 -3.70 -2.38
C ASP A 142 7.52 -4.84 -2.62
N CYS A 143 8.74 -4.65 -2.13
CA CYS A 143 9.79 -5.65 -2.13
C CYS A 143 10.83 -5.30 -1.07
N GLY A 144 11.73 -6.25 -0.81
CA GLY A 144 12.93 -6.00 -0.01
C GLY A 144 12.90 -6.59 1.39
N THR A 145 11.74 -6.96 1.96
CA THR A 145 11.65 -7.56 3.31
C THR A 145 12.55 -8.78 3.48
N THR A 146 12.71 -9.58 2.44
CA THR A 146 13.52 -10.81 2.44
C THR A 146 14.82 -10.70 1.64
N ALA A 147 15.13 -9.52 1.09
CA ALA A 147 16.22 -9.32 0.11
C ALA A 147 17.57 -9.03 0.79
N VAL A 148 18.03 -9.93 1.66
CA VAL A 148 19.22 -9.71 2.49
C VAL A 148 20.47 -9.43 1.65
N ALA A 149 20.74 -10.25 0.63
CA ALA A 149 21.95 -10.12 -0.17
C ALA A 149 21.95 -8.84 -1.02
N GLU A 150 20.80 -8.45 -1.54
CA GLU A 150 20.59 -7.26 -2.35
C GLU A 150 20.74 -5.99 -1.51
N VAL A 151 20.17 -5.97 -0.30
CA VAL A 151 20.34 -4.86 0.64
C VAL A 151 21.81 -4.72 1.05
N GLU A 152 22.50 -5.83 1.35
CA GLU A 152 23.94 -5.78 1.64
C GLU A 152 24.77 -5.22 0.47
N GLU A 153 24.46 -5.61 -0.77
CA GLU A 153 25.13 -5.06 -1.94
C GLU A 153 24.83 -3.56 -2.11
N ALA A 154 23.59 -3.13 -1.91
CA ALA A 154 23.23 -1.71 -1.93
C ALA A 154 24.04 -0.88 -0.91
N LEU A 155 24.23 -1.41 0.30
CA LEU A 155 25.09 -0.80 1.31
C LEU A 155 26.55 -0.73 0.86
N ARG A 156 27.09 -1.80 0.26
CA ARG A 156 28.47 -1.83 -0.29
C ARG A 156 28.65 -0.81 -1.42
N LEU A 157 27.60 -0.54 -2.17
CA LEU A 157 27.55 0.49 -3.22
C LEU A 157 27.39 1.91 -2.66
N GLY A 158 27.29 2.07 -1.33
CA GLY A 158 27.20 3.37 -0.65
C GLY A 158 25.80 3.97 -0.63
N MET A 159 24.76 3.15 -0.76
CA MET A 159 23.36 3.59 -0.62
C MET A 159 22.82 3.25 0.77
N ASP A 160 22.12 4.20 1.39
CA ASP A 160 21.27 3.90 2.54
C ASP A 160 19.97 3.25 2.02
N VAL A 161 19.53 2.16 2.64
CA VAL A 161 18.37 1.38 2.17
C VAL A 161 17.17 1.55 3.09
N LEU A 162 16.03 1.91 2.50
CA LEU A 162 14.72 1.96 3.11
C LEU A 162 13.83 0.92 2.42
N VAL A 163 13.18 0.07 3.20
CA VAL A 163 12.23 -0.94 2.71
C VAL A 163 10.83 -0.57 3.21
N LEU A 164 9.89 -0.52 2.27
CA LEU A 164 8.48 -0.28 2.51
C LEU A 164 7.69 -1.43 1.89
N ASP A 165 7.27 -2.37 2.72
CA ASP A 165 6.84 -3.67 2.22
C ASP A 165 5.85 -4.31 3.20
N HIS A 166 4.98 -5.15 2.68
CA HIS A 166 3.91 -5.81 3.41
C HIS A 166 3.99 -7.34 3.31
N HIS A 167 4.98 -7.88 2.60
CA HIS A 167 5.20 -9.33 2.46
C HIS A 167 5.53 -10.01 3.79
N SER A 168 5.47 -11.35 3.77
CA SER A 168 5.82 -12.17 4.93
C SER A 168 7.30 -12.00 5.32
N LEU A 169 7.55 -11.95 6.62
CA LEU A 169 8.89 -11.78 7.16
C LEU A 169 9.68 -13.09 7.11
N SER A 170 10.99 -12.97 6.86
CA SER A 170 11.96 -14.04 7.09
C SER A 170 12.53 -13.99 8.51
N PRO A 171 13.08 -15.10 9.06
CA PRO A 171 13.74 -15.10 10.36
C PRO A 171 14.93 -14.14 10.46
N HIS A 172 15.59 -13.88 9.33
CA HIS A 172 16.68 -12.92 9.21
C HIS A 172 16.20 -11.76 8.33
N LEU A 173 16.18 -10.56 8.90
CA LEU A 173 15.81 -9.34 8.19
C LEU A 173 17.05 -8.65 7.60
N PRO A 174 16.92 -7.96 6.46
CA PRO A 174 18.02 -7.24 5.84
C PRO A 174 18.53 -6.07 6.72
N PRO A 175 19.81 -5.70 6.61
CA PRO A 175 20.39 -4.59 7.38
C PRO A 175 20.02 -3.22 6.78
N THR A 176 18.78 -2.79 6.92
CA THR A 176 18.27 -1.52 6.36
C THR A 176 18.43 -0.34 7.30
N ALA A 177 18.43 0.89 6.78
CA ALA A 177 18.26 2.10 7.57
C ALA A 177 16.83 2.24 8.14
N ALA A 178 15.83 1.68 7.44
CA ALA A 178 14.48 1.45 7.96
C ALA A 178 13.79 0.32 7.18
N LEU A 179 13.07 -0.55 7.88
CA LEU A 179 12.18 -1.57 7.33
C LEU A 179 10.77 -1.35 7.89
N VAL A 180 9.95 -0.68 7.10
CA VAL A 180 8.55 -0.39 7.42
C VAL A 180 7.71 -1.54 6.88
N ASN A 181 7.33 -2.46 7.78
CA ASN A 181 6.43 -3.57 7.46
C ASN A 181 5.41 -3.78 8.59
N PRO A 182 4.09 -3.68 8.30
CA PRO A 182 3.04 -3.72 9.32
C PRO A 182 2.89 -5.11 9.96
N ARG A 183 3.42 -6.17 9.34
CA ARG A 183 3.42 -7.55 9.86
C ARG A 183 4.54 -7.82 10.86
N ARG A 184 5.46 -6.88 11.10
CA ARG A 184 6.51 -7.05 12.11
C ARG A 184 5.93 -7.31 13.50
N PRO A 185 6.54 -8.21 14.30
CA PRO A 185 6.06 -8.50 15.66
C PRO A 185 6.02 -7.29 16.60
N ASP A 186 6.83 -6.26 16.35
CA ASP A 186 6.88 -5.01 17.12
C ASP A 186 5.93 -3.93 16.59
N SER A 187 5.17 -4.21 15.53
CA SER A 187 4.19 -3.28 14.96
C SER A 187 3.07 -2.97 15.95
N ARG A 188 2.82 -1.67 16.13
CA ARG A 188 1.68 -1.14 16.89
C ARG A 188 0.57 -0.64 15.97
N TYR A 189 0.74 -0.80 14.66
CA TYR A 189 -0.20 -0.31 13.68
C TYR A 189 -1.50 -1.14 13.72
N PRO A 190 -2.69 -0.52 13.74
CA PRO A 190 -3.95 -1.27 13.89
C PRO A 190 -4.32 -2.20 12.73
N GLN A 191 -3.71 -2.01 11.55
CA GLN A 191 -3.98 -2.77 10.34
C GLN A 191 -2.70 -3.45 9.81
N SER A 192 -2.60 -4.77 9.96
CA SER A 192 -1.43 -5.54 9.52
C SER A 192 -1.39 -5.83 8.02
N GLU A 193 -2.50 -5.62 7.31
CA GLU A 193 -2.69 -6.03 5.91
C GLU A 193 -2.78 -4.85 4.94
N LEU A 194 -2.15 -3.71 5.23
CA LEU A 194 -2.03 -2.65 4.23
C LEU A 194 -1.27 -3.17 2.99
N ALA A 195 -1.75 -2.85 1.80
CA ALA A 195 -0.97 -2.98 0.56
C ALA A 195 0.23 -2.01 0.58
N SER A 196 1.26 -2.29 -0.20
CA SER A 196 2.47 -1.46 -0.27
C SER A 196 2.18 -0.07 -0.82
N VAL A 197 1.24 0.11 -1.76
CA VAL A 197 0.77 1.44 -2.18
C VAL A 197 0.09 2.21 -1.04
N GLY A 198 -0.57 1.49 -0.14
CA GLY A 198 -1.13 2.04 1.10
C GLY A 198 -0.01 2.54 2.02
N LEU A 199 1.01 1.72 2.26
CA LEU A 199 2.20 2.11 3.02
C LEU A 199 2.92 3.31 2.39
N ALA A 200 3.03 3.35 1.06
CA ALA A 200 3.59 4.46 0.29
C ALA A 200 2.83 5.76 0.52
N TYR A 201 1.50 5.70 0.52
CA TYR A 201 0.64 6.83 0.85
C TYR A 201 0.86 7.31 2.30
N LYS A 202 1.02 6.41 3.27
CA LYS A 202 1.32 6.77 4.67
C LYS A 202 2.69 7.44 4.82
N LEU A 203 3.73 6.89 4.17
CA LEU A 203 5.08 7.44 4.19
C LEU A 203 5.11 8.84 3.55
N ALA A 204 4.46 9.01 2.40
CA ALA A 204 4.38 10.31 1.74
C ALA A 204 3.65 11.34 2.62
N ALA A 205 2.52 10.98 3.24
CA ALA A 205 1.80 11.86 4.15
C ALA A 205 2.69 12.32 5.33
N ALA A 206 3.36 11.38 5.99
CA ALA A 206 4.24 11.66 7.11
C ALA A 206 5.45 12.52 6.72
N LEU A 207 6.03 12.28 5.53
CA LEU A 207 7.16 13.07 5.03
C LEU A 207 6.76 14.52 4.71
N TYR A 208 5.60 14.72 4.08
CA TYR A 208 5.05 16.06 3.81
C TYR A 208 4.81 16.83 5.12
N GLU A 209 4.18 16.18 6.11
CA GLU A 209 3.96 16.76 7.44
C GLU A 209 5.28 17.12 8.13
N ALA A 210 6.27 16.23 8.11
CA ALA A 210 7.59 16.47 8.70
C ALA A 210 8.37 17.62 8.03
N LEU A 211 8.01 17.99 6.81
CA LEU A 211 8.55 19.13 6.06
C LEU A 211 7.65 20.38 6.13
N GLY A 212 6.56 20.33 6.91
CA GLY A 212 5.61 21.44 7.05
C GLY A 212 4.86 21.77 5.76
N ARG A 213 4.69 20.80 4.86
CA ARG A 213 3.99 20.98 3.58
C ARG A 213 2.65 20.23 3.57
N PRO A 214 1.59 20.78 2.94
CA PRO A 214 0.33 20.08 2.82
C PRO A 214 0.45 18.88 1.87
N PHE A 215 0.09 17.68 2.33
CA PHE A 215 0.07 16.49 1.50
C PHE A 215 -1.14 16.51 0.54
N PRO A 216 -0.94 16.43 -0.80
CA PRO A 216 -2.04 16.47 -1.77
C PRO A 216 -2.75 15.09 -1.88
N ARG A 217 -3.41 14.69 -0.78
CA ARG A 217 -4.08 13.39 -0.59
C ARG A 217 -4.84 12.88 -1.82
N HIS A 218 -5.72 13.72 -2.35
CA HIS A 218 -6.63 13.40 -3.45
C HIS A 218 -5.90 13.00 -4.75
N ARG A 219 -4.65 13.44 -4.94
CA ARG A 219 -3.84 13.10 -6.11
C ARG A 219 -3.40 11.64 -6.13
N PHE A 220 -3.42 10.94 -4.99
CA PHE A 220 -2.83 9.61 -4.87
C PHE A 220 -3.85 8.50 -4.60
N LEU A 221 -5.08 8.83 -4.19
CA LEU A 221 -6.06 7.83 -3.78
C LEU A 221 -6.46 6.85 -4.90
N GLU A 222 -6.48 7.30 -6.15
CA GLU A 222 -6.73 6.44 -7.31
C GLU A 222 -5.65 5.37 -7.52
N LEU A 223 -4.37 5.68 -7.27
CA LEU A 223 -3.29 4.69 -7.27
C LEU A 223 -3.44 3.73 -6.09
N VAL A 224 -3.77 4.27 -4.91
CA VAL A 224 -3.98 3.47 -3.71
C VAL A 224 -5.09 2.45 -3.92
N ALA A 225 -6.24 2.86 -4.49
CA ALA A 225 -7.33 1.93 -4.79
C ALA A 225 -6.94 0.87 -5.82
N LEU A 226 -6.21 1.26 -6.87
CA LEU A 226 -5.75 0.33 -7.90
C LEU A 226 -4.85 -0.75 -7.29
N GLY A 227 -3.72 -0.37 -6.68
CA GLY A 227 -2.77 -1.32 -6.07
C GLY A 227 -3.40 -2.17 -4.97
N THR A 228 -4.18 -1.56 -4.06
CA THR A 228 -4.79 -2.29 -2.93
C THR A 228 -5.78 -3.37 -3.40
N VAL A 229 -6.55 -3.11 -4.47
CA VAL A 229 -7.52 -4.11 -4.96
C VAL A 229 -6.81 -5.22 -5.75
N THR A 230 -5.80 -4.89 -6.55
CA THR A 230 -5.05 -5.87 -7.35
C THR A 230 -4.16 -6.77 -6.53
N ASP A 231 -3.69 -6.28 -5.39
CA ASP A 231 -2.91 -7.04 -4.41
C ASP A 231 -3.78 -7.99 -3.55
N LEU A 232 -5.10 -7.94 -3.73
CA LEU A 232 -6.07 -8.83 -3.08
C LEU A 232 -6.00 -8.79 -1.54
N VAL A 233 -5.46 -7.72 -0.95
CA VAL A 233 -5.47 -7.55 0.51
C VAL A 233 -6.89 -7.36 1.04
N PRO A 234 -7.18 -7.77 2.28
CA PRO A 234 -8.50 -7.58 2.87
C PRO A 234 -8.95 -6.11 2.84
N LEU A 235 -10.11 -5.87 2.23
CA LEU A 235 -10.79 -4.57 2.23
C LEU A 235 -11.51 -4.33 3.57
N LEU A 236 -10.70 -4.21 4.63
CA LEU A 236 -11.10 -3.96 6.01
C LEU A 236 -10.41 -2.69 6.52
N ASP A 237 -11.02 -2.05 7.50
CA ASP A 237 -10.47 -0.87 8.20
C ASP A 237 -9.90 0.19 7.23
N GLU A 238 -8.61 0.54 7.33
CA GLU A 238 -7.98 1.59 6.53
C GLU A 238 -7.96 1.27 5.02
N ASN A 239 -7.68 0.01 4.61
CA ASN A 239 -7.76 -0.41 3.20
C ASN A 239 -9.16 -0.13 2.63
N ARG A 240 -10.21 -0.48 3.40
CA ARG A 240 -11.59 -0.27 2.96
C ARG A 240 -11.89 1.21 2.74
N TRP A 241 -11.43 2.05 3.65
CA TRP A 241 -11.65 3.49 3.55
C TRP A 241 -10.88 4.10 2.37
N LEU A 242 -9.58 3.80 2.25
CA LEU A 242 -8.73 4.26 1.17
C LEU A 242 -9.25 3.83 -0.20
N VAL A 243 -9.63 2.56 -0.35
CA VAL A 243 -10.18 2.03 -1.60
C VAL A 243 -11.52 2.69 -1.92
N ARG A 244 -12.41 2.90 -0.94
CA ARG A 244 -13.69 3.59 -1.19
C ARG A 244 -13.49 5.00 -1.73
N GLU A 245 -12.57 5.77 -1.13
CA GLU A 245 -12.30 7.13 -1.61
C GLU A 245 -11.52 7.12 -2.94
N GLY A 246 -10.61 6.15 -3.11
CA GLY A 246 -9.82 5.99 -4.32
C GLY A 246 -10.62 5.53 -5.52
N LEU A 247 -11.66 4.70 -5.36
CA LEU A 247 -12.57 4.32 -6.45
C LEU A 247 -13.37 5.53 -6.96
N LYS A 248 -13.81 6.41 -6.06
CA LYS A 248 -14.44 7.69 -6.44
C LYS A 248 -13.48 8.58 -7.21
N ALA A 249 -12.21 8.63 -6.78
CA ALA A 249 -11.16 9.38 -7.45
C ALA A 249 -10.86 8.80 -8.84
N LEU A 250 -10.68 7.48 -8.94
CA LEU A 250 -10.40 6.75 -10.17
C LEU A 250 -11.50 6.94 -11.22
N SER A 251 -12.77 6.92 -10.80
CA SER A 251 -13.92 7.19 -11.66
C SER A 251 -13.91 8.60 -12.29
N ARG A 252 -13.11 9.51 -11.75
CA ARG A 252 -13.00 10.93 -12.18
C ARG A 252 -11.55 11.31 -12.43
N SER A 253 -10.68 10.32 -12.64
CA SER A 253 -9.24 10.54 -12.70
C SER A 253 -8.90 11.52 -13.80
N GLU A 254 -8.00 12.45 -13.52
CA GLU A 254 -7.41 13.33 -14.54
C GLU A 254 -6.06 12.82 -15.05
N ARG A 255 -5.53 11.74 -14.45
CA ARG A 255 -4.25 11.16 -14.88
C ARG A 255 -4.36 10.59 -16.29
N PRO A 256 -3.50 11.01 -17.24
CA PRO A 256 -3.58 10.54 -18.62
C PRO A 256 -3.57 9.01 -18.76
N GLY A 257 -2.69 8.31 -18.02
CA GLY A 257 -2.60 6.85 -18.06
C GLY A 257 -3.87 6.16 -17.54
N LEU A 258 -4.37 6.56 -16.37
CA LEU A 258 -5.58 5.97 -15.79
C LEU A 258 -6.82 6.31 -16.62
N ARG A 259 -6.91 7.53 -17.17
CA ARG A 259 -7.97 7.93 -18.10
C ARG A 259 -7.98 7.07 -19.36
N ALA A 260 -6.80 6.85 -19.96
CA ALA A 260 -6.70 6.00 -21.13
C ALA A 260 -7.14 4.57 -20.82
N LEU A 261 -6.71 3.99 -19.69
CA LEU A 261 -7.15 2.65 -19.26
C LEU A 261 -8.66 2.59 -19.05
N VAL A 262 -9.25 3.55 -18.35
CA VAL A 262 -10.71 3.62 -18.11
C VAL A 262 -11.48 3.75 -19.43
N GLN A 263 -10.99 4.55 -20.37
CA GLN A 263 -11.61 4.72 -21.69
C GLN A 263 -11.53 3.45 -22.53
N GLU A 264 -10.36 2.85 -22.67
CA GLU A 264 -10.15 1.60 -23.42
C GLU A 264 -10.92 0.43 -22.82
N ALA A 265 -11.08 0.40 -21.49
CA ALA A 265 -11.91 -0.57 -20.78
C ALA A 265 -13.42 -0.37 -20.97
N GLY A 266 -13.86 0.71 -21.66
CA GLY A 266 -15.28 1.04 -21.83
C GLY A 266 -15.97 1.45 -20.52
N LEU A 267 -15.20 1.95 -19.56
CA LEU A 267 -15.66 2.40 -18.24
C LEU A 267 -15.85 3.92 -18.15
N ASP A 268 -15.64 4.66 -19.25
CA ASP A 268 -15.78 6.11 -19.28
C ASP A 268 -17.20 6.57 -18.87
N GLY A 269 -17.25 7.56 -17.98
CA GLY A 269 -18.49 8.06 -17.38
C GLY A 269 -19.21 7.08 -16.43
N ARG A 270 -18.62 5.92 -16.11
CA ARG A 270 -19.18 4.94 -15.17
C ARG A 270 -18.52 5.05 -13.79
N GLU A 271 -19.24 4.59 -12.78
CA GLU A 271 -18.63 4.35 -11.46
C GLU A 271 -17.71 3.12 -11.56
N VAL A 272 -16.44 3.32 -11.25
CA VAL A 272 -15.44 2.25 -11.15
C VAL A 272 -15.59 1.61 -9.78
N ASP A 273 -15.85 0.31 -9.74
CA ASP A 273 -15.94 -0.47 -8.52
C ASP A 273 -14.76 -1.46 -8.37
N THR A 274 -14.75 -2.23 -7.29
CA THR A 274 -13.69 -3.22 -7.04
C THR A 274 -13.66 -4.34 -8.08
N TRP A 275 -14.79 -4.62 -8.75
CA TRP A 275 -14.83 -5.64 -9.81
C TRP A 275 -14.13 -5.11 -11.05
N ALA A 276 -14.42 -3.88 -11.46
CA ALA A 276 -13.77 -3.23 -12.59
C ALA A 276 -12.25 -3.12 -12.37
N VAL A 277 -11.82 -2.76 -11.15
CA VAL A 277 -10.39 -2.75 -10.83
C VAL A 277 -9.79 -4.16 -10.92
N GLY A 278 -10.36 -5.14 -10.21
CA GLY A 278 -9.75 -6.47 -10.12
C GLY A 278 -9.82 -7.36 -11.37
N TRP A 279 -10.68 -7.05 -12.34
CA TRP A 279 -10.88 -7.88 -13.55
C TRP A 279 -10.64 -7.17 -14.87
N VAL A 280 -10.52 -5.84 -14.87
CA VAL A 280 -10.45 -5.06 -16.12
C VAL A 280 -9.26 -4.11 -16.13
N LEU A 281 -9.01 -3.37 -15.06
CA LEU A 281 -7.95 -2.36 -15.01
C LEU A 281 -6.62 -2.89 -14.48
N GLY A 282 -6.67 -3.82 -13.52
CA GLY A 282 -5.52 -4.43 -12.85
C GLY A 282 -4.88 -5.58 -13.60
#